data_AF-A0A978SGL9-F1
#
_entry.id   AF-A0A978SGL9-F1
#
_cell.length_a   1.000
_cell.length_b   1.000
_cell.length_c   1.000
_cell.angle_alpha   90.00
_cell.angle_beta   90.00
_cell.angle_gamma   90.00
#
_symmetry.space_group_name_H-M   'P 1'
#
loop_
_entity.id
_entity.type
_entity.pdbx_description
1 polymer ?
#
loop_
_entity_poly.entity_id
_entity_poly.type
_entity_poly.pdbx_seq_one_letter_code
_entity_poly.pdbx_strand_id
1 'polypeptide(L)'
;MIRTKLVELSTLAAVAYRQKLKDGPGVVILRYDTTQPGFASISRKTGEPVPSPNTNLEIYPLEAFQEAIELTGGMPYSRRGKVQLSGEAPAETTGDIEEFLAEDFAVVDSAEYRAIVDAYTNKKGDLSYDLLNKDFIQFAKSSKIVSDMVNNQVSLDDLRDYIIKVKFETLTGSPNLTPSQMNSIVEVLDEVSPRYLFRELNDELKKMLSQAKAKF
;
A
#
# COMPACT_ATOMS: atom_id res chain seq x y z
N MET A 1 12.32 -8.72 5.45
CA MET A 1 11.45 -8.25 6.56
C MET A 1 11.09 -6.82 6.25
N ILE A 2 9.86 -6.55 5.80
CA ILE A 2 9.40 -5.18 5.55
C ILE A 2 9.45 -4.43 6.88
N ARG A 3 10.41 -3.52 7.02
CA ARG A 3 10.54 -2.65 8.18
C ARG A 3 9.77 -1.37 7.88
N THR A 4 8.46 -1.36 8.15
CA THR A 4 7.75 -0.09 8.25
C THR A 4 8.43 0.73 9.36
N LYS A 5 8.82 1.96 9.04
CA LYS A 5 9.50 2.84 9.98
C LYS A 5 8.47 3.41 10.96
N LEU A 6 8.80 3.36 12.25
CA LEU A 6 8.14 4.21 13.22
C LEU A 6 8.56 5.64 12.94
N VAL A 7 7.59 6.54 12.87
CA VAL A 7 7.84 7.98 12.78
C VAL A 7 7.52 8.59 14.14
N GLU A 8 8.44 9.39 14.67
CA GLU A 8 8.18 10.19 15.86
C GLU A 8 7.33 11.40 15.47
N LEU A 9 6.30 11.69 16.26
CA LEU A 9 5.46 12.86 16.07
C LEU A 9 6.09 14.07 16.76
N SER A 10 5.90 15.25 16.18
CA SER A 10 6.30 16.52 16.80
C SER A 10 5.20 17.11 17.68
N THR A 11 3.93 16.83 17.35
CA THR A 11 2.77 17.24 18.16
C THR A 11 2.66 16.49 19.49
N LEU A 12 3.16 15.26 19.57
CA LEU A 12 3.11 14.41 20.75
C LEU A 12 4.40 13.65 20.95
N ALA A 13 4.77 13.38 22.21
CA ALA A 13 5.78 12.38 22.54
C ALA A 13 5.23 10.97 22.24
N ALA A 14 5.22 10.61 20.97
CA ALA A 14 4.59 9.42 20.44
C ALA A 14 5.27 8.97 19.14
N VAL A 15 5.08 7.70 18.82
CA VAL A 15 5.41 7.13 17.52
C VAL A 15 4.16 6.75 16.75
N ALA A 16 4.19 6.88 15.44
CA ALA A 16 3.12 6.45 14.56
C ALA A 16 3.59 5.46 13.50
N TYR A 17 2.64 4.65 12.99
CA TYR A 17 2.84 3.76 11.86
C TYR A 17 1.52 3.44 11.13
N ARG A 18 1.63 3.03 9.85
CA ARG A 18 0.50 2.58 9.02
C ARG A 18 0.02 1.19 9.43
N GLN A 19 -1.29 1.06 9.63
CA GLN A 19 -1.95 -0.22 9.91
C GLN A 19 -3.27 -0.31 9.14
N LYS A 20 -3.64 -1.50 8.65
CA LYS A 20 -4.96 -1.74 8.07
C LYS A 20 -5.98 -1.94 9.21
N LEU A 21 -7.04 -1.14 9.21
CA LEU A 21 -8.14 -1.17 10.18
C LEU A 21 -9.41 -1.75 9.52
N LYS A 22 -10.45 -2.02 10.33
CA LYS A 22 -11.73 -2.58 9.86
C LYS A 22 -12.39 -1.72 8.77
N ASP A 23 -12.23 -0.40 8.86
CA ASP A 23 -12.82 0.57 7.94
C ASP A 23 -11.87 0.97 6.80
N GLY A 24 -10.73 0.28 6.65
CA GLY A 24 -9.76 0.48 5.57
C GLY A 24 -8.37 0.94 6.04
N PRO A 25 -7.61 1.71 5.23
CA PRO A 25 -6.30 2.23 5.63
C PRO A 25 -6.40 3.02 6.94
N GLY A 26 -5.42 2.88 7.82
CA GLY A 26 -5.39 3.61 9.09
C GLY A 26 -3.98 3.88 9.59
N VAL A 27 -3.94 4.69 10.64
CA VAL A 27 -2.73 5.05 11.37
C VAL A 27 -2.94 4.78 12.85
N VAL A 28 -1.89 4.26 13.48
CA VAL A 28 -1.86 4.04 14.93
C VAL A 28 -0.82 4.96 15.53
N ILE A 29 -1.20 5.65 16.60
CA ILE A 29 -0.32 6.48 17.42
C ILE A 29 -0.10 5.79 18.77
N LEU A 30 1.15 5.54 19.10
CA LEU A 30 1.60 4.99 20.37
C LEU A 30 2.35 6.07 21.13
N ARG A 31 1.74 6.56 22.19
CA ARG A 31 2.39 7.48 23.12
C ARG A 31 3.28 6.70 24.08
N TYR A 32 4.33 7.35 24.60
CA TYR A 32 5.19 6.73 25.61
C TYR A 32 4.59 6.72 27.01
N ASP A 33 3.63 7.60 27.28
CA ASP A 33 3.03 7.84 28.60
C ASP A 33 1.65 7.19 28.80
N THR A 34 1.07 6.58 27.75
CA THR A 34 -0.23 5.91 27.82
C THR A 34 -0.19 4.53 27.20
N THR A 35 -0.94 3.61 27.79
CA THR A 35 -1.08 2.22 27.31
C THR A 35 -2.14 2.07 26.23
N GLN A 36 -3.04 3.05 26.07
CA GLN A 36 -4.13 2.98 25.11
C GLN A 36 -3.71 3.62 23.78
N PRO A 37 -3.50 2.86 22.69
CA PRO A 37 -3.19 3.43 21.38
C PRO A 37 -4.33 4.32 20.85
N GLY A 38 -3.95 5.37 20.13
CA GLY A 38 -4.87 6.15 19.32
C GLY A 38 -5.03 5.52 17.93
N PHE A 39 -6.26 5.30 17.49
CA PHE A 39 -6.57 4.77 16.16
C PHE A 39 -7.33 5.80 15.33
N ALA A 40 -6.93 5.94 14.06
CA ALA A 40 -7.71 6.66 13.06
C ALA A 40 -7.67 5.91 11.73
N SER A 41 -8.84 5.75 11.08
CA SER A 41 -8.92 5.35 9.68
C SER A 41 -8.67 6.57 8.78
N ILE A 42 -8.30 6.33 7.53
CA ILE A 42 -8.09 7.36 6.54
C ILE A 42 -9.30 7.36 5.61
N SER A 43 -10.04 8.46 5.61
CA SER A 43 -11.19 8.64 4.71
C SER A 43 -10.72 8.54 3.25
N ARG A 44 -11.23 7.54 2.50
CA ARG A 44 -10.94 7.41 1.06
C ARG A 44 -11.44 8.61 0.23
N LYS A 45 -12.40 9.39 0.75
CA LYS A 45 -12.97 10.55 0.05
C LYS A 45 -12.18 11.84 0.28
N THR A 46 -11.69 12.04 1.50
CA THR A 46 -11.07 13.31 1.92
C THR A 46 -9.58 13.19 2.22
N GLY A 47 -9.06 11.98 2.41
CA GLY A 47 -7.70 11.72 2.89
C GLY A 47 -7.50 12.07 4.36
N GLU A 48 -8.54 12.54 5.05
CA GLU A 48 -8.47 12.99 6.43
C GLU A 48 -8.58 11.84 7.43
N PRO A 49 -7.97 11.98 8.63
CA PRO A 49 -8.14 11.03 9.71
C PRO A 49 -9.58 11.02 10.21
N VAL A 50 -10.13 9.82 10.34
CA VAL A 50 -11.39 9.55 11.03
C VAL A 50 -11.04 8.75 12.28
N PRO A 51 -10.89 9.41 13.45
CA PRO A 51 -10.58 8.74 14.71
C PRO A 51 -11.63 7.67 15.03
N SER A 52 -11.16 6.53 15.53
CA SER A 52 -12.07 5.46 15.96
C SER A 52 -12.92 5.91 17.17
N PRO A 53 -14.15 5.39 17.34
CA PRO A 53 -15.04 5.79 18.45
C PRO A 53 -14.43 5.64 19.85
N ASN A 54 -13.47 4.71 20.00
CA ASN A 54 -12.78 4.44 21.25
C ASN A 54 -11.50 5.28 21.46
N THR A 55 -11.16 6.20 20.54
CA THR A 55 -10.00 7.07 20.64
C THR A 55 -10.35 8.33 21.45
N ASN A 56 -9.64 8.57 22.55
CA ASN A 56 -9.79 9.80 23.32
C ASN A 56 -9.09 10.97 22.60
N LEU A 57 -9.86 11.93 22.09
CA LEU A 57 -9.35 13.09 21.34
C LEU A 57 -8.63 14.13 22.20
N GLU A 58 -8.83 14.12 23.52
CA GLU A 58 -8.06 14.97 24.44
C GLU A 58 -6.62 14.45 24.59
N ILE A 59 -6.43 13.13 24.48
CA ILE A 59 -5.13 12.46 24.56
C ILE A 59 -4.47 12.38 23.17
N TYR A 60 -5.28 12.20 22.13
CA TYR A 60 -4.86 12.09 20.73
C TYR A 60 -5.58 13.16 19.89
N PRO A 61 -5.07 14.41 19.85
CA PRO A 61 -5.69 15.47 19.08
C PRO A 61 -5.66 15.13 17.58
N LEU A 62 -6.63 15.68 16.84
CA LEU A 62 -6.77 15.44 15.40
C LEU A 62 -5.51 15.81 14.61
N GLU A 63 -4.82 16.87 15.04
CA GLU A 63 -3.56 17.35 14.46
C GLU A 63 -2.47 16.27 14.48
N ALA A 64 -2.39 15.48 15.56
CA ALA A 64 -1.42 14.38 15.65
C ALA A 64 -1.73 13.26 14.65
N PHE A 65 -3.01 12.99 14.36
CA PHE A 65 -3.40 12.03 13.34
C PHE A 65 -3.13 12.55 11.93
N GLN A 66 -3.31 13.85 11.68
CA GLN A 66 -2.96 14.47 10.40
C GLN A 66 -1.45 14.38 10.16
N GLU A 67 -0.65 14.78 11.13
CA GLU A 67 0.82 14.65 11.08
C GLU A 67 1.23 13.19 10.85
N ALA A 68 0.60 12.26 11.57
CA ALA A 68 0.91 10.85 11.42
C ALA A 68 0.55 10.30 10.03
N ILE A 69 -0.55 10.72 9.43
CA ILE A 69 -0.92 10.35 8.05
C ILE A 69 0.08 10.91 7.04
N GLU A 70 0.52 12.16 7.21
CA GLU A 70 1.51 12.79 6.34
C GLU A 70 2.87 12.08 6.44
N LEU A 71 3.35 11.86 7.67
CA LEU A 71 4.65 11.24 7.93
C LEU A 71 4.69 9.76 7.54
N THR A 72 3.56 9.06 7.60
CA THR A 72 3.46 7.65 7.19
C THR A 72 2.97 7.47 5.76
N GLY A 73 2.69 8.57 5.04
CA GLY A 73 2.26 8.56 3.65
C GLY A 73 3.33 7.97 2.74
N GLY A 74 2.96 6.96 1.94
CA GLY A 74 3.91 6.27 1.06
C GLY A 74 4.72 5.14 1.73
N MET A 75 4.52 4.89 3.03
CA MET A 75 5.14 3.76 3.73
C MET A 75 4.30 2.49 3.64
N PRO A 76 4.90 1.31 3.38
CA PRO A 76 4.16 0.04 3.26
C PRO A 76 3.54 -0.40 4.59
N TYR A 77 2.39 -1.10 4.50
CA TYR A 77 1.71 -1.66 5.67
C TYR A 77 2.59 -2.60 6.49
N SER A 78 2.47 -2.50 7.82
CA SER A 78 3.15 -3.39 8.77
C SER A 78 2.19 -4.41 9.37
N ARG A 79 2.68 -5.64 9.55
CA ARG A 79 2.19 -6.56 10.58
C ARG A 79 3.03 -6.37 11.83
N ARG A 80 2.71 -5.35 12.64
CA ARG A 80 3.09 -5.40 14.06
C ARG A 80 1.92 -6.02 14.81
N GLY A 81 2.13 -7.22 15.36
CA GLY A 81 1.46 -7.57 16.62
C GLY A 81 1.85 -6.53 17.68
N LYS A 82 0.97 -6.32 18.68
CA LYS A 82 1.08 -5.27 19.73
C LYS A 82 2.54 -4.82 19.92
N VAL A 83 2.84 -3.59 19.50
CA VAL A 83 4.11 -2.96 19.85
C VAL A 83 4.06 -2.71 21.35
N GLN A 84 4.63 -3.63 22.11
CA GLN A 84 4.96 -3.36 23.50
C GLN A 84 6.15 -2.42 23.46
N LEU A 85 5.88 -1.12 23.59
CA LEU A 85 6.86 -0.20 24.15
C LEU A 85 7.21 -0.78 25.51
N SER A 86 8.47 -1.12 25.72
CA SER A 86 8.97 -1.91 26.86
C SER A 86 8.38 -1.43 28.19
N GLY A 87 7.47 -2.26 28.73
CA GLY A 87 6.73 -2.09 29.98
C GLY A 87 5.65 -3.17 30.03
N GLU A 88 5.65 -4.00 31.08
CA GLU A 88 4.95 -5.29 31.20
C GLU A 88 3.44 -5.26 30.87
N ALA A 89 2.99 -6.33 30.20
CA ALA A 89 1.59 -6.65 29.92
C ALA A 89 0.93 -7.44 31.09
N PRO A 90 -0.42 -7.58 31.10
CA PRO A 90 -1.00 -8.73 30.41
C PRO A 90 -2.21 -8.41 29.51
N ALA A 91 -2.59 -9.43 28.74
CA ALA A 91 -3.60 -9.47 27.69
C ALA A 91 -5.05 -9.42 28.22
N GLU A 92 -5.96 -8.88 27.41
CA GLU A 92 -7.22 -9.52 26.98
C GLU A 92 -8.05 -8.53 26.13
N THR A 93 -9.14 -9.02 25.53
CA THR A 93 -10.10 -8.35 24.60
C THR A 93 -9.65 -8.10 23.16
N THR A 94 -9.79 -9.11 22.28
CA THR A 94 -10.13 -8.92 20.85
C THR A 94 -10.49 -10.27 20.20
N GLY A 95 -11.58 -10.92 20.63
CA GLY A 95 -12.04 -12.18 20.01
C GLY A 95 -12.82 -11.98 18.70
N ASP A 96 -13.56 -10.89 18.54
CA ASP A 96 -14.53 -10.75 17.44
C ASP A 96 -14.01 -10.01 16.19
N ILE A 97 -12.69 -9.80 16.09
CA ILE A 97 -12.05 -9.10 14.96
C ILE A 97 -11.27 -10.08 14.06
N GLU A 98 -11.12 -11.34 14.45
CA GLU A 98 -10.13 -12.26 13.84
C GLU A 98 -10.54 -12.83 12.47
N GLU A 99 -11.83 -13.01 12.19
CA GLU A 99 -12.25 -13.88 11.08
C GLU A 99 -12.21 -13.19 9.69
N PHE A 100 -12.40 -11.87 9.61
CA PHE A 100 -12.36 -11.11 8.33
C PHE A 100 -11.00 -10.46 8.05
N LEU A 101 -10.12 -10.37 9.06
CA LEU A 101 -8.75 -9.91 8.92
C LEU A 101 -7.86 -10.96 8.23
N ALA A 102 -8.22 -12.23 8.29
CA ALA A 102 -7.36 -13.34 7.88
C ALA A 102 -6.97 -13.36 6.38
N GLU A 103 -7.86 -12.96 5.46
CA GLU A 103 -7.59 -13.03 4.01
C GLU A 103 -6.71 -11.87 3.52
N ASP A 104 -6.92 -10.65 4.01
CA ASP A 104 -6.13 -9.47 3.62
C ASP A 104 -4.75 -9.41 4.29
N PHE A 105 -4.60 -9.91 5.52
CA PHE A 105 -3.28 -10.06 6.15
C PHE A 105 -2.43 -11.12 5.44
N ALA A 106 -3.04 -12.15 4.85
CA ALA A 106 -2.31 -13.16 4.09
C ALA A 106 -1.58 -12.55 2.87
N VAL A 107 -2.17 -11.54 2.24
CA VAL A 107 -1.57 -10.85 1.09
C VAL A 107 -0.40 -9.97 1.52
N VAL A 108 -0.52 -9.21 2.61
CA VAL A 108 0.60 -8.41 3.16
C VAL A 108 1.76 -9.31 3.64
N ASP A 109 1.44 -10.51 4.14
CA ASP A 109 2.43 -11.50 4.56
C ASP A 109 2.98 -12.38 3.45
N SER A 110 2.39 -12.30 2.25
CA SER A 110 2.82 -13.06 1.09
C SER A 110 4.28 -12.74 0.73
N ALA A 111 5.03 -13.74 0.30
CA ALA A 111 6.40 -13.56 -0.17
C ALA A 111 6.42 -12.65 -1.42
N GLU A 112 5.32 -12.70 -2.17
CA GLU A 112 5.05 -11.99 -3.41
C GLU A 112 4.95 -10.48 -3.17
N TYR A 113 4.11 -10.06 -2.23
CA TYR A 113 4.00 -8.64 -1.83
C TYR A 113 5.34 -8.11 -1.32
N ARG A 114 6.05 -8.90 -0.51
CA ARG A 114 7.37 -8.53 0.02
C ARG A 114 8.40 -8.33 -1.08
N ALA A 115 8.48 -9.24 -2.04
CA ALA A 115 9.40 -9.12 -3.16
C ALA A 115 9.13 -7.84 -3.99
N ILE A 116 7.86 -7.50 -4.22
CA ILE A 116 7.47 -6.29 -4.96
C ILE A 116 7.83 -5.03 -4.16
N VAL A 117 7.50 -4.98 -2.87
CA VAL A 117 7.84 -3.85 -2.01
C VAL A 117 9.36 -3.69 -1.91
N ASP A 118 10.11 -4.76 -1.68
CA ASP A 118 11.57 -4.69 -1.58
C ASP A 118 12.22 -4.22 -2.90
N ALA A 119 11.66 -4.58 -4.05
CA ALA A 119 12.16 -4.14 -5.37
C ALA A 119 11.98 -2.63 -5.62
N TYR A 120 10.93 -2.02 -5.08
CA TYR A 120 10.58 -0.61 -5.34
C TYR A 120 10.68 0.30 -4.12
N THR A 121 11.15 -0.21 -2.98
CA THR A 121 11.42 0.62 -1.81
C THR A 121 12.71 1.43 -2.02
N ASN A 122 12.63 2.74 -1.83
CA ASN A 122 13.77 3.63 -1.95
C ASN A 122 14.71 3.51 -0.73
N LYS A 123 15.88 4.18 -0.77
CA LYS A 123 16.82 4.22 0.37
C LYS A 123 16.22 4.85 1.64
N LYS A 124 15.12 5.60 1.52
CA LYS A 124 14.40 6.22 2.64
C LYS A 124 13.39 5.28 3.29
N GLY A 125 13.06 4.14 2.66
CA GLY A 125 12.08 3.18 3.16
C GLY A 125 10.66 3.39 2.64
N ASP A 126 10.48 4.32 1.69
CA ASP A 126 9.18 4.60 1.07
C ASP A 126 9.07 3.84 -0.25
N LEU A 127 7.84 3.43 -0.58
CA LEU A 127 7.56 2.81 -1.87
C LEU A 127 7.69 3.88 -2.97
N SER A 128 8.63 3.69 -3.89
CA SER A 128 8.87 4.63 -4.98
C SER A 128 7.95 4.31 -6.17
N TYR A 129 6.84 5.03 -6.23
CA TYR A 129 5.89 4.97 -7.34
C TYR A 129 6.52 5.34 -8.69
N ASP A 130 7.45 6.30 -8.69
CA ASP A 130 8.16 6.73 -9.90
C ASP A 130 9.05 5.61 -10.46
N LEU A 131 9.77 4.88 -9.58
CA LEU A 131 10.59 3.74 -10.00
C LEU A 131 9.71 2.61 -10.54
N LEU A 132 8.59 2.33 -9.86
CA LEU A 132 7.63 1.32 -10.28
C LEU A 132 7.02 1.67 -11.64
N ASN A 133 6.45 2.87 -11.82
CA ASN A 133 5.87 3.28 -13.10
C ASN A 133 6.91 3.29 -14.22
N LYS A 134 8.13 3.79 -13.97
CA LYS A 134 9.19 3.83 -14.97
C LYS A 134 9.57 2.43 -15.45
N ASP A 135 9.73 1.47 -14.54
CA ASP A 135 10.06 0.09 -14.87
C ASP A 135 8.94 -0.58 -15.68
N PHE A 136 7.69 -0.39 -15.28
CA PHE A 136 6.53 -0.92 -16.00
C PHE A 136 6.38 -0.30 -17.40
N ILE A 137 6.56 1.01 -17.53
CA ILE A 137 6.55 1.72 -18.82
C ILE A 137 7.72 1.25 -19.71
N GLN A 138 8.91 1.07 -19.15
CA GLN A 138 10.08 0.59 -19.89
C GLN A 138 9.85 -0.83 -20.40
N PHE A 139 9.24 -1.70 -19.59
CA PHE A 139 8.83 -3.03 -20.03
C PHE A 139 7.79 -2.96 -21.14
N ALA A 140 6.75 -2.13 -20.99
CA ALA A 140 5.71 -1.96 -22.00
C ALA A 140 6.27 -1.54 -23.36
N LYS A 141 7.27 -0.65 -23.37
CA LYS A 141 7.94 -0.16 -24.59
C LYS A 141 8.90 -1.16 -25.23
N SER A 142 9.51 -2.04 -24.44
CA SER A 142 10.51 -3.00 -24.93
C SER A 142 9.93 -4.38 -25.24
N SER A 143 8.75 -4.70 -24.72
CA SER A 143 8.09 -5.98 -24.94
C SER A 143 7.48 -6.08 -26.33
N LYS A 144 7.93 -7.07 -27.11
CA LYS A 144 7.36 -7.40 -28.41
C LYS A 144 5.89 -7.83 -28.28
N ILE A 145 5.55 -8.59 -27.25
CA ILE A 145 4.18 -9.07 -27.01
C ILE A 145 3.25 -7.89 -26.73
N VAL A 146 3.67 -6.92 -25.92
CA VAL A 146 2.89 -5.69 -25.66
C VAL A 146 2.71 -4.89 -26.96
N SER A 147 3.76 -4.79 -27.78
CA SER A 147 3.68 -4.12 -29.09
C SER A 147 2.66 -4.80 -30.01
N ASP A 148 2.66 -6.14 -30.05
CA ASP A 148 1.70 -6.93 -30.83
C ASP A 148 0.26 -6.76 -30.30
N MET A 149 0.06 -6.77 -28.98
CA MET A 149 -1.24 -6.49 -28.35
C MET A 149 -1.76 -5.09 -28.65
N VAL A 150 -0.88 -4.08 -28.65
CA VAL A 150 -1.23 -2.70 -29.03
C VAL A 150 -1.62 -2.60 -30.51
N ASN A 151 -0.90 -3.29 -31.40
CA ASN A 151 -1.24 -3.35 -32.83
C ASN A 151 -2.59 -4.05 -33.06
N ASN A 152 -2.90 -5.07 -32.25
CA ASN A 152 -4.17 -5.78 -32.27
C ASN A 152 -5.32 -5.00 -31.58
N GLN A 153 -5.09 -3.77 -31.12
CA GLN A 153 -6.10 -2.92 -30.46
C GLN A 153 -6.77 -3.60 -29.25
N VAL A 154 -5.98 -4.33 -28.47
CA VAL A 154 -6.43 -4.89 -27.18
C VAL A 154 -6.84 -3.76 -26.23
N SER A 155 -7.78 -4.04 -25.32
CA SER A 155 -8.26 -3.04 -24.36
C SER A 155 -7.14 -2.55 -23.44
N LEU A 156 -7.30 -1.32 -22.90
CA LEU A 156 -6.33 -0.75 -21.96
C LEU A 156 -6.17 -1.61 -20.71
N ASP A 157 -7.28 -2.14 -20.19
CA ASP A 157 -7.29 -2.95 -18.97
C ASP A 157 -6.56 -4.28 -19.20
N ASP A 158 -6.81 -4.97 -20.31
CA ASP A 158 -6.13 -6.22 -20.66
C ASP A 158 -4.62 -6.02 -20.85
N LEU A 159 -4.21 -4.91 -21.49
CA LEU A 159 -2.80 -4.54 -21.65
C LEU A 159 -2.13 -4.30 -20.30
N ARG A 160 -2.81 -3.55 -19.42
CA ARG A 160 -2.33 -3.25 -18.07
C ARG A 160 -2.19 -4.52 -17.26
N ASP A 161 -3.21 -5.36 -17.23
CA ASP A 161 -3.24 -6.59 -16.43
C ASP A 161 -2.18 -7.59 -16.92
N TYR A 162 -1.93 -7.68 -18.23
CA TYR A 162 -0.82 -8.47 -18.77
C TYR A 162 0.54 -7.96 -18.28
N ILE A 163 0.78 -6.64 -18.34
CA ILE A 163 2.04 -6.04 -17.89
C ILE A 163 2.25 -6.28 -16.40
N ILE A 164 1.22 -6.03 -15.58
CA ILE A 164 1.28 -6.24 -14.13
C ILE A 164 1.59 -7.70 -13.83
N LYS A 165 0.88 -8.64 -14.47
CA LYS A 165 1.09 -10.07 -14.28
C LYS A 165 2.54 -10.46 -14.56
N VAL A 166 3.06 -10.15 -15.74
CA VAL A 166 4.43 -10.56 -16.13
C VAL A 166 5.48 -9.94 -15.20
N LYS A 167 5.31 -8.67 -14.83
CA LYS A 167 6.23 -8.01 -13.91
C LYS A 167 6.18 -8.60 -12.51
N PHE A 168 4.99 -8.86 -11.97
CA PHE A 168 4.85 -9.47 -10.66
C PHE A 168 5.40 -10.90 -10.66
N GLU A 169 5.14 -11.72 -11.68
CA GLU A 169 5.74 -13.06 -11.81
C GLU A 169 7.27 -13.00 -11.85
N THR A 170 7.83 -12.02 -12.56
CA THR A 170 9.29 -11.83 -12.66
C THR A 170 9.91 -11.41 -11.32
N LEU A 171 9.27 -10.48 -10.61
CA LEU A 171 9.77 -9.96 -9.32
C LEU A 171 9.64 -10.96 -8.19
N THR A 172 8.54 -11.71 -8.18
CA THR A 172 8.23 -12.67 -7.13
C THR A 172 8.85 -14.03 -7.37
N GLY A 173 9.34 -14.29 -8.59
CA GLY A 173 9.81 -15.61 -9.02
C GLY A 173 8.71 -16.68 -9.05
N SER A 174 7.45 -16.28 -8.94
CA SER A 174 6.29 -17.16 -8.84
C SER A 174 5.52 -17.14 -10.16
N PRO A 175 5.67 -18.15 -11.03
CA PRO A 175 5.16 -18.13 -12.41
C PRO A 175 3.64 -18.32 -12.54
N ASN A 176 2.89 -18.45 -11.44
CA ASN A 176 1.46 -18.76 -11.43
C ASN A 176 0.69 -17.86 -10.45
N LEU A 177 0.95 -16.55 -10.48
CA LEU A 177 0.14 -15.59 -9.73
C LEU A 177 -1.29 -15.59 -10.30
N THR A 178 -2.26 -15.94 -9.44
CA THR A 178 -3.67 -15.92 -9.85
C THR A 178 -4.14 -14.46 -10.02
N PRO A 179 -5.14 -14.19 -10.89
CA PRO A 179 -5.69 -12.84 -11.05
C PRO A 179 -6.21 -12.26 -9.74
N SER A 180 -6.78 -13.10 -8.87
CA SER A 180 -7.26 -12.69 -7.55
C SER A 180 -6.12 -12.19 -6.66
N GLN A 181 -5.04 -12.97 -6.55
CA GLN A 181 -3.86 -12.57 -5.76
C GLN A 181 -3.19 -11.30 -6.31
N MET A 182 -3.10 -11.18 -7.64
CA MET A 182 -2.56 -10.00 -8.28
C MET A 182 -3.40 -8.76 -7.93
N ASN A 183 -4.72 -8.84 -8.04
CA ASN A 183 -5.62 -7.74 -7.73
C ASN A 183 -5.52 -7.34 -6.26
N SER A 184 -5.48 -8.30 -5.33
CA SER A 184 -5.31 -8.00 -3.92
C SER A 184 -3.97 -7.31 -3.63
N ILE A 185 -2.88 -7.73 -4.27
CA ILE A 185 -1.57 -7.05 -4.14
C ILE A 185 -1.66 -5.62 -4.67
N VAL A 186 -2.26 -5.42 -5.84
CA VAL A 186 -2.44 -4.08 -6.43
C VAL A 186 -3.27 -3.18 -5.54
N GLU A 187 -4.38 -3.68 -5.00
CA GLU A 187 -5.23 -2.92 -4.07
C GLU A 187 -4.44 -2.46 -2.83
N VAL A 188 -3.68 -3.37 -2.21
CA VAL A 188 -2.85 -3.03 -1.05
C VAL A 188 -1.80 -1.97 -1.40
N LEU A 189 -1.16 -2.06 -2.56
CA LEU A 189 -0.18 -1.06 -3.01
C LEU A 189 -0.83 0.28 -3.36
N ASP A 190 -2.05 0.27 -3.91
CA ASP A 190 -2.80 1.48 -4.27
C ASP A 190 -3.24 2.25 -3.02
N GLU A 191 -3.63 1.57 -1.93
CA GLU A 191 -3.99 2.23 -0.67
C GLU A 191 -2.84 2.95 0.04
N VAL A 192 -1.60 2.55 -0.26
CA VAL A 192 -0.38 3.24 0.21
C VAL A 192 -0.06 4.43 -0.71
N SER A 193 -0.56 4.40 -1.95
CA SER A 193 -0.29 5.42 -2.96
C SER A 193 -1.17 6.66 -2.79
N PRO A 194 -0.58 7.86 -2.70
CA PRO A 194 -1.35 9.11 -2.70
C PRO A 194 -1.88 9.50 -4.09
N ARG A 195 -1.51 8.80 -5.18
CA ARG A 195 -1.75 9.26 -6.57
C ARG A 195 -2.31 8.21 -7.54
N TYR A 196 -2.82 7.09 -7.03
CA TYR A 196 -3.11 5.87 -7.78
C TYR A 196 -1.85 5.26 -8.40
N LEU A 197 -1.56 4.00 -8.05
CA LEU A 197 -0.30 3.31 -8.29
C LEU A 197 0.15 3.33 -9.76
N PHE A 198 -0.77 3.12 -10.69
CA PHE A 198 -0.49 2.91 -12.13
C PHE A 198 -1.00 4.04 -13.04
N ARG A 199 -1.25 5.23 -12.50
CA ARG A 199 -1.77 6.34 -13.31
C ARG A 199 -0.88 6.66 -14.51
N GLU A 200 0.43 6.77 -14.30
CA GLU A 200 1.37 7.13 -15.37
C GLU A 200 1.50 6.03 -16.41
N LEU A 201 1.52 4.76 -15.97
CA LEU A 201 1.45 3.61 -16.87
C LEU A 201 0.21 3.67 -17.76
N ASN A 202 -0.97 3.90 -17.18
CA ASN A 202 -2.22 3.98 -17.91
C ASN A 202 -2.21 5.10 -18.96
N ASP A 203 -1.67 6.27 -18.61
CA ASP A 203 -1.55 7.40 -19.53
C ASP A 203 -0.60 7.09 -20.70
N GLU A 204 0.50 6.38 -20.44
CA GLU A 204 1.42 5.98 -21.50
C GLU A 204 0.83 4.90 -22.43
N LEU A 205 0.13 3.91 -21.87
CA LEU A 205 -0.56 2.88 -22.66
C LEU A 205 -1.64 3.48 -23.57
N LYS A 206 -2.41 4.47 -23.08
CA LYS A 206 -3.36 5.23 -23.92
C LYS A 206 -2.67 5.91 -25.09
N LYS A 207 -1.49 6.51 -24.87
CA LYS A 207 -0.71 7.11 -25.97
C LYS A 207 -0.27 6.06 -26.98
N MET A 208 0.25 4.92 -26.53
CA MET A 208 0.67 3.83 -27.42
C MET A 208 -0.49 3.33 -28.29
N LEU A 209 -1.66 3.10 -27.69
CA LEU A 209 -2.88 2.71 -28.41
C LEU A 209 -3.32 3.76 -29.43
N SER A 210 -3.31 5.04 -29.05
CA SER A 210 -3.67 6.14 -29.96
C SER A 210 -2.71 6.28 -31.15
N GLN A 211 -1.41 6.09 -30.93
CA GLN A 211 -0.39 6.15 -31.98
C GLN A 211 -0.49 4.96 -32.95
N ALA A 212 -0.80 3.76 -32.43
CA ALA A 212 -1.05 2.60 -33.26
C ALA A 212 -2.30 2.81 -34.14
N LYS A 213 -3.37 3.35 -33.56
CA LYS A 213 -4.60 3.67 -34.31
C LYS A 213 -4.37 4.70 -35.42
N ALA A 214 -3.47 5.67 -35.23
CA ALA A 214 -3.15 6.67 -36.25
C ALA A 214 -2.29 6.15 -37.42
N LYS A 215 -1.72 4.94 -37.31
CA LYS A 215 -0.93 4.31 -38.37
C LYS A 215 -1.77 3.43 -39.31
N PHE A 216 -3.03 3.17 -38.98
CA PHE A 216 -4.00 2.44 -39.79
C PHE A 216 -5.09 3.40 -40.29
#